data_AF-A0A292DHQ0-F1
#
_entry.id   AF-A0A292DHQ0-F1
#
_cell.length_a   1.000
_cell.length_b   1.000
_cell.length_c   1.000
_cell.angle_alpha   90.00
_cell.angle_beta   90.00
_cell.angle_gamma   90.00
#
_symmetry.space_group_name_H-M   'P 1'
#
loop_
_entity.id
_entity.type
_entity.pdbx_description
1 polymer ?
#
loop_
_entity_poly.entity_id
_entity_poly.type
_entity_poly.pdbx_seq_one_letter_code
_entity_poly.pdbx_strand_id
1 'polypeptide(L)'
;MSFNIILLIISIIILQLIVGHFFHSIGFKLSLSLLLTCLPFGIGVFLMQLCYFERRYPHWEVPYRTKLRLKYLYIATFFEFIMLYICLFLIA
;
A
#
# COMPACT_ATOMS: atom_id res chain seq x y z
N MET A 1 5.97 4.00 25.02
CA MET A 1 5.80 2.69 24.35
C MET A 1 4.37 2.32 23.97
N SER A 2 3.43 2.07 24.91
CA SER A 2 2.07 1.58 24.56
C SER A 2 1.29 2.54 23.64
N PHE A 3 1.33 3.85 23.92
CA PHE A 3 0.69 4.88 23.10
C PHE A 3 1.26 4.95 21.67
N ASN A 4 2.58 4.87 21.50
CA ASN A 4 3.24 4.91 20.18
C ASN A 4 2.85 3.71 19.32
N ILE A 5 2.70 2.53 19.93
CA ILE A 5 2.26 1.31 19.24
C ILE A 5 0.80 1.45 18.80
N ILE A 6 -0.08 1.99 19.64
CA ILE A 6 -1.48 2.26 19.27
C ILE A 6 -1.55 3.25 18.11
N LEU A 7 -0.78 4.34 18.17
CA LEU A 7 -0.71 5.34 17.11
C LEU A 7 -0.20 4.75 15.79
N LEU A 8 0.81 3.88 15.85
CA LEU A 8 1.31 3.14 14.70
C LEU A 8 0.23 2.24 14.08
N ILE A 9 -0.49 1.47 14.90
CA ILE A 9 -1.56 0.58 14.43
C ILE A 9 -2.66 1.37 13.73
N ILE A 10 -3.15 2.46 14.33
CA ILE A 10 -4.18 3.31 13.74
C ILE A 10 -3.69 3.91 12.41
N SER A 11 -2.44 4.37 12.35
CA SER A 11 -1.84 4.94 11.14
C SER A 11 -1.75 3.90 10.02
N ILE A 12 -1.32 2.67 10.33
CA ILE A 12 -1.27 1.56 9.38
C ILE A 12 -2.67 1.23 8.86
N ILE A 13 -3.69 1.17 9.73
CA ILE A 13 -5.07 0.89 9.31
C ILE A 13 -5.56 1.95 8.32
N ILE A 14 -5.34 3.23 8.60
CA ILE A 14 -5.77 4.33 7.72
C ILE A 14 -5.05 4.24 6.37
N LEU A 15 -3.73 4.05 6.37
CA LEU A 15 -2.93 3.94 5.15
C LEU A 15 -3.30 2.70 4.33
N GLN A 16 -3.57 1.57 4.98
CA GLN A 16 -4.04 0.37 4.31
C GLN A 16 -5.42 0.56 3.67
N LEU A 17 -6.36 1.25 4.32
CA LEU A 17 -7.64 1.58 3.69
C LEU A 17 -7.46 2.43 2.42
N ILE A 18 -6.51 3.37 2.42
CA ILE A 18 -6.17 4.17 1.24
C ILE A 18 -5.58 3.26 0.14
N VAL A 19 -4.65 2.37 0.47
CA VAL A 19 -4.06 1.40 -0.46
C VAL A 19 -5.14 0.49 -1.06
N GLY A 20 -6.05 -0.02 -0.23
CA GLY A 20 -7.19 -0.85 -0.66
C GLY A 20 -8.15 -0.13 -1.60
N HIS A 21 -8.44 1.15 -1.33
CA HIS A 21 -9.21 1.99 -2.24
C HIS A 21 -8.52 2.11 -3.60
N PHE A 22 -7.20 2.32 -3.61
CA PHE A 22 -6.44 2.39 -4.86
C PHE A 22 -6.45 1.06 -5.62
N PHE A 23 -6.27 -0.09 -4.96
CA PHE A 23 -6.40 -1.40 -5.61
C PHE A 23 -7.75 -1.56 -6.30
N HIS A 24 -8.85 -1.24 -5.61
CA HIS A 24 -10.16 -1.32 -6.21
C HIS A 24 -10.32 -0.32 -7.38
N SER A 25 -9.83 0.91 -7.23
CA SER A 25 -9.90 1.94 -8.28
C SER A 25 -9.16 1.53 -9.56
N ILE A 26 -8.06 0.77 -9.44
CA ILE A 26 -7.26 0.23 -10.55
C ILE A 26 -8.04 -0.83 -11.34
N GLY A 27 -9.09 -1.41 -10.76
CA GLY A 27 -9.96 -2.39 -11.40
C GLY A 27 -9.83 -3.80 -10.84
N PHE A 28 -9.15 -3.98 -9.69
CA PHE A 28 -9.13 -5.27 -9.01
C PHE A 28 -10.49 -5.60 -8.37
N LYS A 29 -10.83 -6.89 -8.36
CA LYS A 29 -12.01 -7.41 -7.66
C LYS A 29 -11.91 -7.05 -6.18
N LEU A 30 -13.03 -6.67 -5.58
CA LEU A 30 -13.10 -6.25 -4.18
C LEU A 30 -12.46 -7.27 -3.22
N SER A 31 -12.71 -8.56 -3.42
CA SER A 31 -12.13 -9.63 -2.60
C SER A 31 -10.61 -9.66 -2.63
N LEU A 32 -10.00 -9.48 -3.81
CA LEU A 32 -8.55 -9.42 -3.95
C LEU A 32 -7.99 -8.13 -3.35
N SER A 33 -8.67 -7.00 -3.58
CA SER A 33 -8.27 -5.71 -2.98
C SER A 33 -8.25 -5.79 -1.46
N LEU A 34 -9.28 -6.38 -0.84
CA LEU A 34 -9.34 -6.60 0.60
C LEU A 34 -8.22 -7.53 1.08
N LEU A 35 -7.99 -8.65 0.39
CA LEU A 35 -6.91 -9.59 0.74
C LEU A 35 -5.53 -8.89 0.73
N LEU A 36 -5.23 -8.12 -0.32
CA LEU A 36 -3.96 -7.39 -0.44
C LEU A 36 -3.83 -6.26 0.58
N THR A 37 -4.95 -5.66 1.00
CA THR A 37 -5.00 -4.63 2.05
C THR A 37 -4.68 -5.18 3.44
N CYS A 38 -4.90 -6.49 3.66
CA CYS A 38 -4.50 -7.13 4.91
C CYS A 38 -2.97 -7.34 5.04
N LEU A 39 -2.19 -6.99 4.00
CA LEU A 39 -0.74 -7.19 3.94
C LEU A 39 -0.03 -5.83 4.00
N PRO A 40 0.26 -5.31 5.22
CA PRO A 40 0.81 -3.98 5.41
C PRO A 40 2.26 -3.84 4.95
N PHE A 41 2.80 -2.63 5.07
CA PHE A 41 4.20 -2.30 4.77
C PHE A 41 4.57 -2.58 3.30
N GLY A 42 3.60 -2.34 2.41
CA GLY A 42 3.79 -2.55 0.97
C GLY A 42 3.86 -4.00 0.51
N ILE A 43 3.66 -5.00 1.39
CA ILE A 43 3.71 -6.41 0.98
C ILE A 43 2.63 -6.71 -0.06
N GLY A 44 1.38 -6.29 0.18
CA GLY A 44 0.30 -6.45 -0.80
C GLY A 44 0.58 -5.74 -2.12
N VAL A 45 1.18 -4.54 -2.04
CA VAL A 45 1.58 -3.74 -3.21
C VAL A 45 2.64 -4.45 -4.03
N PHE A 46 3.66 -5.00 -3.37
CA PHE A 46 4.75 -5.75 -4.00
C PHE A 46 4.23 -7.00 -4.70
N LEU A 47 3.36 -7.78 -4.04
CA LEU A 47 2.73 -8.95 -4.64
C LEU A 47 1.90 -8.59 -5.87
N MET A 48 1.12 -7.51 -5.80
CA MET A 48 0.37 -7.01 -6.96
C MET A 48 1.32 -6.67 -8.11
N GLN A 49 2.45 -6.01 -7.83
CA GLN A 49 3.42 -5.66 -8.86
C GLN A 49 3.99 -6.90 -9.56
N LEU A 50 4.51 -7.84 -8.78
CA LEU A 50 5.16 -9.05 -9.28
C LEU A 50 4.18 -10.00 -9.99
N CYS A 51 3.00 -10.22 -9.40
CA CYS A 51 2.06 -11.22 -9.88
C CYS A 51 1.12 -10.71 -10.98
N TYR A 52 0.85 -9.40 -11.03
CA TYR A 52 -0.09 -8.83 -11.99
C TYR A 52 0.58 -7.90 -12.99
N PHE A 53 1.24 -6.83 -12.52
CA PHE A 53 1.71 -5.78 -13.42
C PHE A 53 2.86 -6.22 -14.30
N GLU A 54 3.89 -6.84 -13.73
CA GLU A 54 5.06 -7.30 -14.50
C GLU A 54 4.70 -8.36 -15.54
N ARG A 55 3.71 -9.21 -15.24
CA ARG A 55 3.25 -10.26 -16.16
C ARG A 55 2.38 -9.71 -17.29
N ARG A 56 1.56 -8.69 -17.00
CA ARG A 56 0.54 -8.18 -17.94
C ARG A 56 1.01 -6.97 -18.75
N TYR A 57 1.98 -6.22 -18.22
CA TYR A 57 2.53 -5.01 -18.84
C TYR A 57 4.04 -5.14 -18.93
N PRO A 58 4.55 -5.91 -19.92
CA PRO A 58 5.98 -5.95 -20.19
C PRO A 58 6.51 -4.53 -20.42
N HIS A 59 7.73 -4.26 -19.97
CA HIS A 59 8.35 -2.92 -20.02
C HIS A 59 7.57 -1.80 -19.31
N TRP A 60 6.61 -2.13 -18.44
CA TRP A 60 5.87 -1.14 -17.65
C TRP A 60 5.03 -0.16 -18.50
N GLU A 61 4.54 -0.63 -19.65
CA GLU A 61 3.63 0.06 -20.57
C GLU A 61 2.18 0.09 -20.04
N VAL A 62 2.03 0.48 -18.77
CA VAL A 62 0.75 0.59 -18.08
C VAL A 62 0.02 1.87 -18.53
N PRO A 63 -1.31 1.83 -18.76
CA PRO A 63 -2.09 3.01 -19.09
C PRO A 63 -1.87 4.17 -18.11
N TYR A 64 -1.83 5.39 -18.62
CA TYR A 64 -1.46 6.59 -17.84
C TYR A 64 -2.25 6.75 -16.53
N ARG A 65 -3.57 6.57 -16.57
CA ARG A 65 -4.43 6.65 -15.37
C ARG A 65 -4.04 5.63 -14.30
N THR A 66 -3.75 4.40 -14.70
CA THR A 66 -3.31 3.34 -13.79
C THR A 66 -1.91 3.62 -13.27
N LYS A 67 -0.99 4.11 -14.12
CA LYS A 67 0.36 4.53 -13.72
C LYS A 67 0.32 5.65 -12.65
N LEU A 68 -0.59 6.61 -12.76
CA LEU A 68 -0.80 7.63 -11.73
C LEU A 68 -1.30 7.04 -10.41
N ARG A 69 -2.29 6.15 -10.45
CA ARG A 69 -2.82 5.48 -9.24
C ARG A 69 -1.75 4.65 -8.54
N LEU A 70 -0.92 3.94 -9.31
CA LEU A 70 0.22 3.19 -8.78
C LEU A 70 1.23 4.11 -8.08
N LYS A 71 1.53 5.29 -8.64
CA LYS A 71 2.38 6.29 -7.97
C LYS A 71 1.82 6.71 -6.61
N TYR A 72 0.53 7.03 -6.53
CA TYR A 72 -0.09 7.39 -5.25
C TYR A 72 -0.06 6.24 -4.24
N LEU A 73 -0.27 5.01 -4.71
CA LEU A 73 -0.20 3.82 -3.88
C LEU A 73 1.22 3.59 -3.33
N TYR A 74 2.27 3.80 -4.13
CA TYR A 74 3.65 3.77 -3.64
C TYR A 74 3.95 4.89 -2.63
N ILE A 75 3.41 6.09 -2.84
CA ILE A 75 3.54 7.20 -1.88
C ILE A 75 2.87 6.85 -0.55
N ALA A 76 1.68 6.25 -0.58
CA ALA A 76 0.99 5.79 0.64
C ALA A 76 1.83 4.74 1.38
N THR A 77 2.38 3.75 0.67
CA THR A 77 3.31 2.76 1.25
C THR A 77 4.56 3.41 1.84
N PHE A 78 5.13 4.42 1.18
CA PHE A 78 6.28 5.15 1.71
C PHE A 78 5.95 5.84 3.04
N PHE A 79 4.76 6.43 3.16
CA PHE A 79 4.29 7.00 4.43
C PHE A 79 4.13 5.96 5.54
N GLU A 80 3.77 4.70 5.23
CA GLU A 80 3.74 3.64 6.24
C GLU A 80 5.12 3.40 6.86
N PHE A 81 6.17 3.38 6.03
CA PHE A 81 7.54 3.22 6.51
C PHE A 81 8.04 4.42 7.31
N ILE A 82 7.67 5.64 6.92
CA ILE A 82 7.95 6.84 7.71
C ILE A 82 7.28 6.74 9.09
N MET A 83 6.00 6.37 9.14
CA MET A 83 5.27 6.25 10.41
C MET A 83 5.86 5.15 11.29
N LEU A 84 6.23 4.01 10.71
CA LEU A 84 6.94 2.94 11.42
C LEU A 84 8.24 3.47 12.02
N TYR A 85 9.04 4.18 11.22
CA TYR A 85 10.32 4.73 11.69
C TYR A 85 10.13 5.71 12.85
N ILE A 86 9.22 6.67 12.70
CA ILE A 86 8.93 7.69 13.72
C ILE A 86 8.44 7.03 15.01
N CYS A 87 7.49 6.10 14.92
CA CYS A 87 6.86 5.52 16.10
C CYS A 87 7.76 4.52 16.85
N LEU A 88 8.65 3.81 16.14
CA LEU A 88 9.51 2.78 16.75
C LEU A 88 10.91 3.28 17.11
N PHE A 89 11.43 4.31 16.44
CA PHE A 89 12.83 4.72 16.63
C PHE A 89 13.00 6.18 17.07
N LEU A 90 12.05 7.07 16.76
CA LEU A 90 12.17 8.49 17.12
C LEU A 90 11.44 8.83 18.43
N ILE A 91 10.19 8.36 18.57
CA ILE A 91 9.31 8.68 19.72
C ILE A 91 9.33 7.55 20.76
N ALA A 92 9.89 6.38 20.43
CA ALA A 92 9.87 5.17 21.26
C ALA A 92 10.63 5.30 22.57
#